data_AF-A0A517YQS5-F1
#
_entry.id   AF-A0A517YQS5-F1
#
_cell.length_a   1.000
_cell.length_b   1.000
_cell.length_c   1.000
_cell.angle_alpha   90.00
_cell.angle_beta   90.00
_cell.angle_gamma   90.00
#
_symmetry.space_group_name_H-M   'P 1'
#
loop_
_entity.id
_entity.type
_entity.pdbx_description
1 polymer ?
#
loop_
_entity_poly.entity_id
_entity_poly.type
_entity_poly.pdbx_seq_one_letter_code
_entity_poly.pdbx_strand_id
1 'polypeptide(L)'
;MAFKIYKPGEGYWTRTLTWIGAGTLVLSGILYIWKQMDIIQQNTIYWQGGMALAMVAFWGILLFWIMNKPNVAEFMIATEAEMKKVNWPSRMEVYGSTIVVIGGTFLLAAILFLINISFAWIFTQIGVLQS
;
A
#
# COMPACT_ATOMS: atom_id res chain seq x y z
N MET A 1 9.52 -22.01 -27.66
CA MET A 1 8.17 -21.40 -27.52
C MET A 1 8.38 -20.00 -26.99
N ALA A 2 8.13 -18.97 -27.81
CA ALA A 2 8.35 -17.58 -27.41
C ALA A 2 7.43 -17.21 -26.23
N PHE A 3 7.93 -16.44 -25.27
CA PHE A 3 7.13 -15.84 -24.20
C PHE A 3 6.10 -14.89 -24.82
N LYS A 4 4.94 -15.43 -25.20
CA LYS A 4 3.86 -14.66 -25.77
C LYS A 4 3.06 -14.03 -24.64
N ILE A 5 3.07 -12.71 -24.59
CA ILE A 5 2.23 -11.93 -23.67
C ILE A 5 0.78 -12.15 -24.07
N TYR A 6 -0.08 -12.50 -23.10
CA TYR A 6 -1.51 -12.63 -23.34
C TYR A 6 -2.10 -11.26 -23.66
N LYS A 7 -2.78 -11.13 -24.81
CA LYS A 7 -3.41 -9.90 -25.34
C LYS A 7 -2.51 -8.66 -25.19
N PRO A 8 -1.43 -8.55 -25.97
CA PRO A 8 -0.49 -7.43 -25.86
C PRO A 8 -1.19 -6.11 -26.24
N GLY A 9 -1.02 -5.08 -25.42
CA GLY A 9 -1.59 -3.74 -25.64
C GLY A 9 -2.88 -3.45 -24.85
N GLU A 10 -3.60 -4.47 -24.38
CA GLU A 10 -4.80 -4.29 -23.54
C GLU A 10 -4.45 -4.35 -22.05
N GLY A 11 -5.12 -3.53 -21.24
CA GLY A 11 -4.88 -3.48 -19.80
C GLY A 11 -3.52 -2.86 -19.44
N TYR A 12 -2.94 -2.04 -20.32
CA TYR A 12 -1.56 -1.55 -20.19
C TYR A 12 -1.33 -0.84 -18.85
N TRP A 13 -2.22 0.07 -18.45
CA TRP A 13 -2.03 0.85 -17.23
C TRP A 13 -2.20 0.01 -15.99
N THR A 14 -3.25 -0.80 -15.93
CA THR A 14 -3.48 -1.69 -14.78
C THR A 14 -2.36 -2.70 -14.63
N ARG A 15 -1.87 -3.29 -15.73
CA ARG A 15 -0.75 -4.25 -15.71
C ARG A 15 0.55 -3.59 -15.29
N THR A 16 0.87 -2.41 -15.81
CA THR A 16 2.11 -1.70 -15.46
C THR A 16 2.08 -1.24 -14.01
N LEU A 17 0.96 -0.69 -13.53
CA LEU A 17 0.84 -0.24 -12.14
C LEU A 17 0.91 -1.41 -11.15
N THR A 18 0.31 -2.56 -11.47
CA THR A 18 0.44 -3.77 -10.64
C THR A 18 1.88 -4.30 -10.64
N TRP A 19 2.59 -4.24 -11.77
CA TRP A 19 4.01 -4.59 -11.83
C TRP A 19 4.86 -3.70 -10.94
N ILE A 20 4.64 -2.39 -11.00
CA ILE A 20 5.36 -1.41 -10.17
C ILE A 20 5.03 -1.63 -8.69
N GLY A 21 3.76 -1.79 -8.35
CA GLY A 21 3.32 -1.99 -6.96
C GLY A 21 3.86 -3.28 -6.36
N ALA A 22 3.66 -4.41 -7.05
CA ALA A 22 4.17 -5.71 -6.60
C ALA A 22 5.71 -5.74 -6.58
N GLY A 23 6.36 -5.16 -7.59
CA GLY A 23 7.82 -5.03 -7.64
C GLY A 23 8.37 -4.21 -6.47
N THR A 24 7.74 -3.08 -6.14
CA THR A 24 8.15 -2.25 -5.00
C THR A 24 8.01 -3.00 -3.68
N LEU A 25 6.90 -3.73 -3.48
CA LEU A 25 6.71 -4.55 -2.29
C LEU A 25 7.76 -5.65 -2.17
N VAL A 26 8.02 -6.39 -3.26
CA VAL A 26 9.06 -7.44 -3.28
C VAL A 26 10.44 -6.86 -2.97
N LEU A 27 10.82 -5.74 -3.60
CA LEU A 27 12.10 -5.08 -3.34
C LEU A 27 12.20 -4.63 -1.88
N SER A 28 11.14 -4.05 -1.31
CA SER A 28 11.13 -3.65 0.10
C SER A 28 11.31 -4.85 1.05
N GLY A 29 10.69 -6.00 0.74
CA GLY A 29 10.84 -7.23 1.50
C GLY A 29 12.26 -7.81 1.41
N ILE A 30 12.87 -7.77 0.23
CA ILE A 30 14.24 -8.23 0.02
C ILE A 30 15.23 -7.34 0.78
N LEU A 31 15.05 -6.01 0.76
CA LEU A 31 15.88 -5.08 1.54
C LEU A 31 15.75 -5.33 3.05
N TYR A 32 14.55 -5.60 3.53
CA TYR A 32 14.32 -5.93 4.94
C TYR A 32 15.05 -7.23 5.35
N ILE A 33 14.91 -8.28 4.55
CA ILE A 33 15.56 -9.57 4.79
C ILE A 33 17.08 -9.42 4.72
N TRP A 34 17.60 -8.68 3.73
CA TRP A 34 19.03 -8.40 3.62
C TRP A 34 19.59 -7.74 4.89
N LYS A 35 18.86 -6.76 5.45
CA LYS A 35 19.24 -6.12 6.73
C LYS A 35 19.22 -7.09 7.91
N GLN A 36 18.26 -8.02 7.95
CA GLN A 36 18.16 -9.00 9.04
C GLN A 36 19.26 -10.07 9.00
N MET A 37 19.77 -10.40 7.80
CA MET A 37 20.86 -11.37 7.64
C MET A 37 22.22 -10.84 8.11
N ASP A 38 22.41 -9.54 8.20
CA ASP A 38 23.66 -8.93 8.68
C ASP A 38 23.94 -9.26 10.17
N ILE A 39 22.88 -9.59 10.91
CA ILE A 39 22.96 -10.02 12.31
C ILE A 39 23.65 -11.39 12.45
N ILE A 40 23.68 -12.21 11.40
CA ILE A 40 24.29 -13.55 11.42
C ILE A 40 25.74 -13.45 10.92
N GLN A 41 26.65 -13.22 11.86
CA GLN A 41 28.04 -12.83 11.62
C GLN A 41 28.96 -14.02 11.25
N GLN A 42 29.08 -14.35 9.96
CA GLN A 42 30.31 -14.89 9.32
C GLN A 42 30.16 -15.04 7.79
N ASN A 43 31.08 -14.45 7.03
CA ASN A 43 31.18 -14.52 5.55
C ASN A 43 29.87 -14.20 4.79
N THR A 44 29.20 -13.14 5.23
CA THR A 44 27.79 -12.86 4.93
C THR A 44 27.55 -12.25 3.55
N ILE A 45 28.52 -11.53 2.97
CA ILE A 45 28.25 -10.69 1.79
C ILE A 45 27.93 -11.51 0.52
N TYR A 46 28.60 -12.64 0.30
CA TYR A 46 28.35 -13.50 -0.87
C TYR A 46 27.02 -14.25 -0.75
N TRP A 47 26.70 -14.76 0.44
CA TRP A 47 25.44 -15.46 0.70
C TRP A 47 24.24 -14.52 0.71
N GLN A 48 24.38 -13.33 1.29
CA GLN A 48 23.35 -12.28 1.25
C GLN A 48 23.06 -11.83 -0.18
N GLY A 49 24.11 -11.58 -0.98
CA GLY A 49 23.96 -11.20 -2.39
C GLY A 49 23.32 -12.30 -3.24
N GLY A 50 23.79 -13.55 -3.07
CA GLY A 50 23.23 -14.70 -3.76
C GLY A 50 21.75 -14.93 -3.41
N MET A 51 21.39 -14.81 -2.14
CA MET A 51 20.01 -14.95 -1.70
C MET A 51 19.12 -13.81 -2.22
N ALA A 52 19.58 -12.57 -2.17
CA ALA A 52 18.83 -11.43 -2.70
C ALA A 52 18.54 -11.61 -4.21
N LEU A 53 19.55 -12.01 -4.99
CA LEU A 53 19.38 -12.30 -6.42
C LEU A 53 18.39 -13.45 -6.66
N ALA A 54 18.50 -14.53 -5.89
CA ALA A 54 17.57 -15.66 -5.99
C ALA A 54 16.13 -15.24 -5.68
N MET A 55 15.94 -14.38 -4.66
CA MET A 55 14.62 -13.85 -4.31
C MET A 55 14.06 -12.93 -5.39
N VAL A 56 14.86 -12.02 -5.96
CA VAL A 56 14.44 -11.17 -7.08
C VAL A 56 14.02 -12.04 -8.27
N ALA A 57 14.83 -13.05 -8.63
CA ALA A 57 14.54 -13.93 -9.75
C ALA A 57 13.26 -14.74 -9.51
N PHE A 58 13.13 -15.36 -8.33
CA PHE A 58 11.96 -16.15 -7.95
C PHE A 58 10.68 -15.32 -8.01
N TRP A 59 10.67 -14.17 -7.33
CA TRP A 59 9.49 -13.29 -7.30
C TRP A 59 9.21 -12.65 -8.66
N GLY A 60 10.23 -12.28 -9.43
CA GLY A 60 10.06 -11.75 -10.78
C GLY A 60 9.38 -12.75 -11.72
N ILE A 61 9.82 -14.02 -11.69
CA ILE A 61 9.22 -15.10 -12.49
C ILE A 61 7.79 -15.39 -12.01
N LEU A 62 7.58 -15.46 -10.69
CA LEU A 62 6.27 -15.72 -10.10
C LEU A 62 5.26 -14.63 -10.45
N LEU A 63 5.64 -13.35 -10.33
CA LEU A 63 4.80 -12.22 -10.71
C LEU A 63 4.47 -12.24 -12.20
N PHE A 64 5.47 -12.52 -13.06
CA PHE A 64 5.24 -12.65 -14.49
C PHE A 64 4.24 -13.77 -14.80
N TRP A 65 4.39 -14.93 -14.16
CA TRP A 65 3.49 -16.07 -14.37
C TRP A 65 2.06 -15.78 -13.93
N ILE A 66 1.87 -15.17 -12.75
CA ILE A 66 0.54 -14.81 -12.23
C ILE A 66 -0.13 -13.77 -13.13
N MET A 67 0.59 -12.70 -13.49
CA MET A 67 0.01 -11.59 -14.26
C MET A 67 -0.22 -11.92 -15.73
N ASN A 68 0.48 -12.93 -16.28
CA ASN A 68 0.25 -13.41 -17.64
C ASN A 68 -0.79 -14.56 -17.71
N LYS A 69 -1.32 -15.02 -16.56
CA LYS A 69 -2.40 -16.00 -16.54
C LYS A 69 -3.68 -15.40 -17.17
N PRO A 70 -4.37 -16.11 -18.07
CA PRO A 70 -5.49 -15.55 -18.84
C PRO A 70 -6.58 -14.93 -17.96
N ASN A 71 -7.02 -15.63 -16.90
CA ASN A 71 -8.06 -15.12 -16.00
C ASN A 71 -7.66 -13.81 -15.31
N VAL A 72 -6.39 -13.67 -14.90
CA VAL A 72 -5.90 -12.47 -14.22
C VAL A 72 -5.78 -11.33 -15.24
N ALA A 73 -5.19 -11.60 -16.40
CA ALA A 73 -5.05 -10.61 -17.46
C ALA A 73 -6.42 -10.09 -17.94
N GLU A 74 -7.42 -10.96 -18.12
CA GLU A 74 -8.77 -10.56 -18.48
C GLU A 74 -9.46 -9.74 -17.40
N PHE A 75 -9.29 -10.11 -16.13
CA PHE A 75 -9.78 -9.31 -15.01
C PHE A 75 -9.16 -7.91 -15.00
N MET A 76 -7.84 -7.80 -15.22
CA MET A 76 -7.14 -6.50 -15.26
C MET A 76 -7.62 -5.63 -16.44
N ILE A 77 -7.84 -6.24 -17.60
CA ILE A 77 -8.40 -5.55 -18.78
C ILE A 77 -9.82 -5.05 -18.50
N ALA A 78 -10.67 -5.91 -17.93
CA ALA A 78 -12.04 -5.55 -17.55
C ALA A 78 -12.06 -4.44 -16.49
N THR A 79 -11.17 -4.52 -15.50
CA THR A 79 -11.00 -3.47 -14.47
C THR A 79 -10.59 -2.15 -15.11
N GLU A 80 -9.63 -2.13 -16.03
CA GLU A 80 -9.24 -0.90 -16.73
C GLU A 80 -10.42 -0.32 -17.53
N ALA A 81 -11.18 -1.17 -18.22
CA ALA A 81 -12.36 -0.75 -18.97
C ALA A 81 -13.44 -0.15 -18.07
N GLU A 82 -13.64 -0.70 -16.87
CA GLU A 82 -14.59 -0.18 -15.89
C GLU A 82 -14.11 1.14 -15.29
N MET A 83 -12.83 1.26 -14.96
CA MET A 83 -12.23 2.49 -14.43
C MET A 83 -12.31 3.66 -15.42
N LYS A 84 -12.32 3.39 -16.73
CA LYS A 84 -12.52 4.43 -17.78
C LYS A 84 -13.94 4.99 -17.80
N LYS A 85 -14.92 4.29 -17.23
CA LYS A 85 -16.31 4.77 -17.12
C LYS A 85 -16.54 5.64 -15.90
N VAL A 86 -15.60 5.64 -14.95
CA VAL A 86 -15.71 6.38 -13.70
C VAL A 86 -15.47 7.87 -13.97
N ASN A 87 -16.45 8.70 -13.61
CA ASN A 87 -16.29 10.14 -13.58
C ASN A 87 -15.51 10.53 -12.32
N TRP A 88 -14.28 11.02 -12.51
CA TRP A 88 -13.46 11.52 -11.41
C TRP A 88 -13.94 12.91 -10.97
N PRO A 89 -13.98 13.20 -9.66
CA PRO A 89 -14.43 14.48 -9.15
C PRO A 89 -13.55 15.62 -9.66
N SER A 90 -14.18 16.77 -9.92
CA SER A 90 -13.45 17.98 -10.27
C SER A 90 -12.60 18.47 -9.09
N ARG A 91 -11.56 19.27 -9.37
CA ARG A 91 -10.71 19.83 -8.31
C ARG A 91 -11.52 20.57 -7.24
N MET A 92 -12.57 21.29 -7.66
CA MET A 92 -13.44 22.05 -6.75
C MET A 92 -14.23 21.14 -5.80
N GLU A 93 -14.73 20.00 -6.30
CA GLU A 93 -15.43 19.00 -5.46
C GLU A 93 -14.48 18.33 -4.47
N VAL A 94 -13.23 18.05 -4.89
CA VAL A 94 -12.20 17.50 -4.00
C VAL A 94 -11.87 18.49 -2.87
N TYR A 95 -11.69 19.78 -3.19
CA TYR A 95 -11.46 20.80 -2.16
C TYR A 95 -12.65 20.95 -1.22
N GLY A 96 -13.87 21.00 -1.76
CA GLY A 96 -15.10 21.10 -0.97
C GLY A 96 -15.25 19.95 0.01
N SER A 97 -15.12 18.70 -0.48
CA SER A 97 -15.21 17.50 0.38
C SER A 97 -14.10 17.46 1.43
N THR A 98 -12.87 17.83 1.07
CA THR A 98 -11.73 17.83 2.00
C THR A 98 -11.93 18.84 3.13
N ILE A 99 -12.40 20.06 2.83
CA ILE A 99 -12.64 21.10 3.85
C ILE A 99 -13.75 20.68 4.82
N VAL A 100 -14.82 20.04 4.33
CA VAL A 100 -15.90 19.53 5.19
C VAL A 100 -15.37 18.47 6.15
N VAL A 101 -14.55 17.52 5.65
CA VAL A 101 -13.96 16.48 6.50
C VAL A 101 -13.02 17.08 7.55
N ILE A 102 -12.15 18.01 7.15
CA ILE A 102 -11.25 18.72 8.08
C ILE A 102 -12.05 19.46 9.15
N GLY A 103 -13.10 20.19 8.76
CA GLY A 103 -13.96 20.90 9.70
C GLY A 103 -14.63 19.94 10.69
N GLY A 104 -15.17 18.83 10.19
CA GLY A 104 -15.81 17.79 11.02
C GLY A 104 -14.84 17.13 11.99
N THR A 105 -13.62 16.79 11.57
CA THR A 105 -12.61 16.19 12.45
C THR A 105 -12.12 17.16 13.51
N PHE A 106 -11.91 18.44 13.19
CA PHE A 106 -11.57 19.46 14.18
C PHE A 106 -12.70 19.69 15.19
N LEU A 107 -13.95 19.74 14.74
CA LEU A 107 -15.11 19.88 15.63
C LEU A 107 -15.23 18.68 16.57
N LEU A 108 -15.08 17.46 16.05
CA LEU A 108 -15.09 16.24 16.86
C LEU A 108 -13.94 16.26 17.88
N ALA A 109 -12.73 16.63 17.46
CA ALA A 109 -11.58 16.75 18.34
C ALA A 109 -11.80 17.77 19.46
N ALA A 110 -12.40 18.93 19.15
CA ALA A 110 -12.73 19.96 20.14
C ALA A 110 -13.76 19.45 21.16
N ILE A 111 -14.80 18.75 20.72
CA ILE A 111 -15.80 18.15 21.61
C ILE A 111 -15.14 17.12 22.53
N LEU A 112 -14.34 16.20 21.97
CA LEU A 112 -13.63 15.19 22.77
C LEU A 112 -12.68 15.85 23.77
N PHE A 113 -11.98 16.91 23.38
CA PHE A 113 -11.10 17.67 24.26
C PHE A 113 -11.87 18.31 25.43
N LEU A 114 -13.01 18.95 25.15
CA LEU A 114 -13.87 19.52 26.18
C LEU A 114 -14.39 18.47 27.15
N ILE A 115 -14.89 17.34 26.62
CA ILE A 115 -15.37 16.21 27.43
C ILE A 115 -14.23 15.69 28.32
N ASN A 116 -13.02 15.56 27.77
CA ASN A 116 -11.87 15.08 28.52
C ASN A 116 -11.51 16.02 29.67
N ILE A 117 -11.51 17.34 29.43
CA ILE A 117 -11.30 18.35 30.49
C ILE A 117 -12.40 18.27 31.54
N SER A 118 -13.67 18.20 31.13
CA SER A 118 -14.80 18.11 32.05
C SER A 118 -14.70 16.86 32.93
N PHE A 119 -14.38 15.70 32.35
CA PHE A 119 -14.19 14.48 33.13
C PHE A 119 -12.98 14.53 34.04
N ALA A 120 -11.83 15.05 33.58
CA ALA A 120 -10.66 15.23 34.43
C ALA A 120 -10.97 16.14 35.62
N TRP A 121 -11.69 17.24 35.40
CA TRP A 121 -12.13 18.13 36.47
C TRP A 121 -13.10 17.43 37.44
N ILE A 122 -14.11 16.71 36.95
CA ILE A 122 -15.05 15.97 37.84
C ILE A 122 -14.32 14.89 38.65
N PHE A 123 -13.47 14.10 38.03
CA PHE A 123 -12.79 12.98 38.69
C PHE A 123 -11.72 13.42 39.69
N THR A 124 -11.12 14.61 39.51
CA THR A 124 -10.26 15.23 40.54
C THR A 124 -11.08 15.69 41.75
N GLN A 125 -12.28 16.25 41.55
CA GLN A 125 -13.16 16.63 42.67
C GLN A 125 -13.65 15.42 43.48
N ILE A 126 -13.91 14.28 42.83
CA ILE A 126 -14.37 13.05 43.49
C ILE A 126 -13.18 12.28 44.13
N GLY A 127 -11.93 12.74 43.93
CA GLY A 127 -10.73 12.12 44.51
C GLY A 127 -10.30 10.81 43.82
N VAL A 128 -10.85 10.52 42.64
CA VAL A 128 -10.48 9.35 41.82
C VAL A 128 -9.16 9.61 41.08
N LEU A 129 -8.98 10.84 40.60
CA LEU A 129 -7.70 11.31 40.05
C LEU A 129 -6.96 12.11 41.14
N GLN A 130 -5.77 11.65 41.51
CA GLN A 130 -4.84 12.44 42.31
C GLN A 130 -4.17 13.45 41.38
N SER A 131 -4.54 14.73 41.53
CA SER A 131 -3.88 15.85 40.86
C SER A 131 -2.42 15.99 41.28
#